data_AF-A0A637MIJ9-F1
#
_entry.id   AF-A0A637MIJ9-F1
#
_cell.length_a   1.000
_cell.length_b   1.000
_cell.length_c   1.000
_cell.angle_alpha   90.00
_cell.angle_beta   90.00
_cell.angle_gamma   90.00
#
_symmetry.space_group_name_H-M   'P 1'
#
loop_
_entity.id
_entity.type
_entity.pdbx_description
1 polymer ?
#
loop_
_entity_poly.entity_id
_entity_poly.type
_entity_poly.pdbx_seq_one_letter_code
_entity_poly.pdbx_strand_id
1 'polypeptide(L)'
;ELRYLSVYDNRIRTLPEHLPSGIIRLNVQSNSLTALPETLPPGLKNLEAGENALTSLPASLPPELQFLDVSKNQITVLPETLPPTITTLDVSRNALSNLPENLPAALQIMQASRNRLVRLPESLPHFRGEGPRPTRIIVEHNPFSERTIQNMQRLMSSAGYQGPEVFFAMGDFSTVRVTRPLHQAVRWWLTNLEEEDINQWRAFEAEANAAAFSGFLDYLGDTQNTRHPDFKEQVSAWLMRLADDSALRETAFIIAMDATISCEDRVTLAYHQMQEATLVHDAERGAFDSHLAELIMAGREIFRLEQIESLAREKVKRLFFIDEIEVYLGFQNQLRESLSLTTMTQDMRFYNVSGITESDLDEAEIRIKIAENRDFHKWFALWGPWHKVLERIAPEEWREMMAKRAECIETDEYQSRVNAELEALGIAGDPDAERMAGMRIMEEINQTLFTEIMENILLKKEVSSLVSAYW
;
A
#
# COMPACT_ATOMS: atom_id res chain seq x y z
N GLU A 1 4.91 35.67 -42.91
CA GLU A 1 4.71 35.16 -41.53
C GLU A 1 5.39 33.81 -41.39
N LEU A 2 6.20 33.61 -40.35
CA LEU A 2 6.87 32.34 -40.11
C LEU A 2 5.85 31.33 -39.54
N ARG A 3 5.59 30.24 -40.28
CA ARG A 3 4.62 29.20 -39.89
C ARG A 3 5.26 27.86 -39.48
N TYR A 4 6.47 27.62 -39.97
CA TYR A 4 7.28 26.44 -39.67
C TYR A 4 8.67 26.90 -39.27
N LEU A 5 9.15 26.41 -38.14
CA LEU A 5 10.51 26.63 -37.67
C LEU A 5 11.10 25.27 -37.29
N SER A 6 12.25 24.92 -37.87
CA SER A 6 13.03 23.75 -37.48
C SER A 6 14.46 24.16 -37.20
N VAL A 7 14.94 23.76 -36.03
CA VAL A 7 16.33 23.91 -35.57
C VAL A 7 16.88 22.56 -35.10
N TYR A 8 16.48 21.50 -35.79
CA TYR A 8 16.93 20.13 -35.55
C TYR A 8 18.45 20.00 -35.55
N ASP A 9 19.00 19.17 -34.66
CA ASP A 9 20.43 18.83 -34.56
C ASP A 9 21.33 20.08 -34.44
N ASN A 10 21.00 20.91 -33.45
CA ASN A 10 21.79 22.06 -33.06
C ASN A 10 22.25 21.90 -31.60
N ARG A 11 22.89 22.94 -31.05
CA ARG A 11 23.37 22.97 -29.66
C ARG A 11 22.70 24.09 -28.87
N ILE A 12 21.43 24.33 -29.16
CA ILE A 12 20.65 25.38 -28.51
C ILE A 12 20.39 24.97 -27.06
N ARG A 13 20.74 25.86 -26.13
CA ARG A 13 20.54 25.65 -24.69
C ARG A 13 19.22 26.21 -24.19
N THR A 14 18.74 27.29 -24.81
CA THR A 14 17.48 27.95 -24.47
C THR A 14 16.81 28.49 -25.72
N LEU A 15 15.47 28.45 -25.74
CA LEU A 15 14.67 29.16 -26.72
C LEU A 15 14.39 30.59 -26.23
N PRO A 16 14.18 31.57 -27.13
CA PRO A 16 13.72 32.89 -26.72
C PRO A 16 12.32 32.81 -26.08
N GLU A 17 12.04 33.69 -25.11
CA GLU A 17 10.74 33.75 -24.44
C GLU A 17 9.59 34.09 -25.40
N HIS A 18 9.89 34.84 -26.47
CA HIS A 18 8.93 35.26 -27.47
C HIS A 18 9.24 34.66 -28.83
N LEU A 19 8.52 33.59 -29.16
CA LEU A 19 8.50 33.02 -30.51
C LEU A 19 7.42 33.71 -31.36
N PRO A 20 7.61 33.82 -32.69
CA PRO A 20 6.58 34.35 -33.58
C PRO A 20 5.23 33.62 -33.40
N SER A 21 4.16 34.37 -33.12
CA SER A 21 2.83 33.81 -32.80
C SER A 21 2.18 33.04 -33.95
N GLY A 22 2.62 33.26 -35.20
CA GLY A 22 2.14 32.58 -36.40
C GLY A 22 2.70 31.17 -36.63
N ILE A 23 3.59 30.68 -35.76
CA ILE A 23 4.17 29.34 -35.88
C ILE A 23 3.09 28.28 -35.58
N ILE A 24 2.91 27.37 -36.54
CA ILE A 24 1.99 26.23 -36.44
C ILE A 24 2.77 24.95 -36.15
N ARG A 25 4.03 24.88 -36.59
CA ARG A 25 4.90 23.72 -36.44
C ARG A 25 6.29 24.15 -35.98
N LEU A 26 6.72 23.62 -34.83
CA LEU A 26 8.00 23.93 -34.21
C LEU A 26 8.77 22.62 -33.96
N ASN A 27 9.94 22.48 -34.59
CA ASN A 27 10.87 21.40 -34.32
C ASN A 27 12.15 21.98 -33.69
N VAL A 28 12.41 21.56 -32.46
CA VAL A 28 13.58 21.87 -31.64
C VAL A 28 14.28 20.60 -31.16
N GLN A 29 14.05 19.48 -31.85
CA GLN A 29 14.57 18.17 -31.49
C GLN A 29 16.10 18.11 -31.64
N SER A 30 16.75 17.23 -30.86
CA SER A 30 18.21 17.03 -30.87
C SER A 30 18.97 18.34 -30.59
N ASN A 31 18.68 18.93 -29.43
CA ASN A 31 19.34 20.13 -28.92
C ASN A 31 19.84 19.89 -27.47
N SER A 32 20.19 20.95 -26.75
CA SER A 32 20.60 20.88 -25.34
C SER A 32 19.66 21.71 -24.45
N LEU A 33 18.37 21.71 -24.78
CA LEU A 33 17.36 22.45 -24.03
C LEU A 33 17.14 21.81 -22.66
N THR A 34 17.18 22.62 -21.61
CA THR A 34 16.84 22.20 -20.24
C THR A 34 15.40 22.56 -19.87
N ALA A 35 14.79 23.52 -20.58
CA ALA A 35 13.41 23.92 -20.41
C ALA A 35 12.84 24.47 -21.73
N LEU A 36 11.52 24.41 -21.87
CA LEU A 36 10.76 25.14 -22.89
C LEU A 36 10.31 26.50 -22.29
N PRO A 37 10.07 27.53 -23.12
CA PRO A 37 9.52 28.79 -22.63
C PRO A 37 8.09 28.60 -22.12
N GLU A 38 7.71 29.33 -21.08
CA GLU A 38 6.35 29.29 -20.50
C GLU A 38 5.27 29.77 -21.49
N THR A 39 5.64 30.63 -22.44
CA THR A 39 4.73 31.18 -23.46
C THR A 39 5.09 30.67 -24.85
N LEU A 40 4.55 29.51 -25.21
CA LEU A 40 4.62 28.98 -26.57
C LEU A 40 3.58 29.67 -27.49
N PRO A 41 3.78 29.67 -28.83
CA PRO A 41 2.84 30.26 -29.76
C PRO A 41 1.43 29.64 -29.61
N PRO A 42 0.36 30.45 -29.46
CA PRO A 42 -0.97 29.94 -29.14
C PRO A 42 -1.61 29.11 -30.27
N GLY A 43 -1.23 29.38 -31.53
CA GLY A 43 -1.68 28.63 -32.71
C GLY A 43 -0.83 27.41 -33.06
N LEU A 44 0.10 27.02 -32.19
CA LEU A 44 0.99 25.88 -32.41
C LEU A 44 0.20 24.56 -32.39
N LYS A 45 0.37 23.76 -33.45
CA LYS A 45 -0.29 22.45 -33.61
C LYS A 45 0.67 21.27 -33.50
N ASN A 46 1.94 21.47 -33.86
CA ASN A 46 2.97 20.43 -33.77
C ASN A 46 4.19 20.97 -33.03
N LEU A 47 4.57 20.29 -31.94
CA LEU A 47 5.80 20.53 -31.20
C LEU A 47 6.63 19.26 -31.15
N GLU A 48 7.82 19.32 -31.73
CA GLU A 48 8.84 18.27 -31.69
C GLU A 48 10.03 18.77 -30.86
N ALA A 49 10.13 18.32 -29.61
CA ALA A 49 11.16 18.69 -28.64
C ALA A 49 11.88 17.45 -28.08
N GLY A 50 11.90 16.36 -28.84
CA GLY A 50 12.62 15.14 -28.47
C GLY A 50 14.14 15.31 -28.40
N GLU A 51 14.83 14.35 -27.80
CA GLU A 51 16.30 14.33 -27.69
C GLU A 51 16.90 15.63 -27.10
N ASN A 52 16.38 16.05 -25.96
CA ASN A 52 16.85 17.21 -25.20
C ASN A 52 17.16 16.79 -23.75
N ALA A 53 17.33 17.77 -22.86
CA ALA A 53 17.55 17.54 -21.42
C ALA A 53 16.42 18.18 -20.58
N LEU A 54 15.19 18.19 -21.09
CA LEU A 54 14.03 18.75 -20.40
C LEU A 54 13.70 17.91 -19.16
N THR A 55 13.52 18.55 -18.01
CA THR A 55 13.08 17.89 -16.76
C THR A 55 11.59 18.09 -16.48
N SER A 56 10.96 19.07 -17.13
CA SER A 56 9.54 19.37 -17.01
C SER A 56 9.00 20.01 -18.30
N LEU A 57 7.67 20.08 -18.41
CA LEU A 57 6.96 20.87 -19.41
C LEU A 57 6.38 22.13 -18.75
N PRO A 58 6.16 23.21 -19.52
CA PRO A 58 5.49 24.41 -19.01
C PRO A 58 4.08 24.05 -18.54
N ALA A 59 3.59 24.78 -17.54
CA ALA A 59 2.28 24.51 -16.95
C ALA A 59 1.14 24.75 -17.94
N SER A 60 1.35 25.63 -18.93
CA SER A 60 0.39 25.90 -19.99
C SER A 60 1.00 25.57 -21.35
N LEU A 61 0.46 24.54 -21.99
CA LEU A 61 0.76 24.22 -23.39
C LEU A 61 -0.25 24.90 -24.32
N PRO A 62 0.10 25.15 -25.59
CA PRO A 62 -0.81 25.76 -26.55
C PRO A 62 -2.14 25.00 -26.66
N PRO A 63 -3.29 25.69 -26.61
CA PRO A 63 -4.61 25.05 -26.57
C PRO A 63 -4.99 24.33 -27.86
N GLU A 64 -4.33 24.66 -28.98
CA GLU A 64 -4.55 24.06 -30.31
C GLU A 64 -3.55 22.92 -30.62
N LEU A 65 -2.73 22.51 -29.65
CA LEU A 65 -1.67 21.53 -29.87
C LEU A 65 -2.27 20.15 -30.18
N GLN A 66 -1.83 19.54 -31.29
CA GLN A 66 -2.35 18.25 -31.78
C GLN A 66 -1.30 17.14 -31.72
N PHE A 67 -0.03 17.50 -31.89
CA PHE A 67 1.13 16.60 -31.86
C PHE A 67 2.18 17.16 -30.90
N LEU A 68 2.55 16.34 -29.92
CA LEU A 68 3.61 16.66 -28.95
C LEU A 68 4.58 15.47 -28.86
N ASP A 69 5.82 15.68 -29.28
CA ASP A 69 6.93 14.76 -29.07
C ASP A 69 7.94 15.38 -28.12
N VAL A 70 8.09 14.78 -26.94
CA VAL A 70 9.08 15.12 -25.92
C VAL A 70 9.87 13.88 -25.51
N SER A 71 10.02 12.94 -26.45
CA SER A 71 10.75 11.69 -26.24
C SER A 71 12.24 11.91 -25.94
N LYS A 72 12.90 10.97 -25.28
CA LYS A 72 14.34 11.06 -24.93
C LYS A 72 14.70 12.34 -24.17
N ASN A 73 13.97 12.62 -23.08
CA ASN A 73 14.22 13.71 -22.14
C ASN A 73 14.37 13.14 -20.71
N GLN A 74 14.28 13.99 -19.68
CA GLN A 74 14.40 13.63 -18.27
C GLN A 74 13.13 14.00 -17.48
N ILE A 75 11.97 14.02 -18.14
CA ILE A 75 10.70 14.42 -17.54
C ILE A 75 10.26 13.37 -16.53
N THR A 76 9.90 13.82 -15.32
CA THR A 76 9.43 12.95 -14.23
C THR A 76 7.91 12.97 -14.06
N VAL A 77 7.27 14.10 -14.37
CA VAL A 77 5.82 14.30 -14.24
C VAL A 77 5.33 15.14 -15.42
N LEU A 78 4.19 14.77 -15.99
CA LEU A 78 3.47 15.57 -17.00
C LEU A 78 2.58 16.60 -16.30
N PRO A 79 2.31 17.77 -16.91
CA PRO A 79 1.39 18.74 -16.35
C PRO A 79 -0.01 18.12 -16.19
N GLU A 80 -0.72 18.48 -15.12
CA GLU A 80 -2.05 17.94 -14.81
C GLU A 80 -3.08 18.23 -15.91
N THR A 81 -2.89 19.34 -16.63
CA THR A 81 -3.76 19.77 -17.71
C THR A 81 -3.01 19.76 -19.04
N LEU A 82 -3.20 18.68 -19.80
CA LEU A 82 -2.78 18.62 -21.19
C LEU A 82 -3.87 19.22 -22.11
N PRO A 83 -3.49 19.91 -23.21
CA PRO A 83 -4.45 20.40 -24.17
C PRO A 83 -5.37 19.28 -24.69
N PRO A 84 -6.71 19.45 -24.66
CA PRO A 84 -7.64 18.39 -25.02
C PRO A 84 -7.58 18.00 -26.50
N THR A 85 -6.98 18.85 -27.33
CA THR A 85 -6.80 18.67 -28.78
C THR A 85 -5.64 17.74 -29.15
N ILE A 86 -4.81 17.32 -28.18
CA ILE A 86 -3.67 16.43 -28.45
C ILE A 86 -4.20 15.08 -28.95
N THR A 87 -3.75 14.69 -30.14
CA THR A 87 -4.07 13.41 -30.77
C THR A 87 -2.92 12.41 -30.66
N THR A 88 -1.68 12.92 -30.67
CA THR A 88 -0.47 12.10 -30.59
C THR A 88 0.45 12.69 -29.53
N LEU A 89 0.79 11.88 -28.53
CA LEU A 89 1.72 12.23 -27.46
C LEU A 89 2.86 11.21 -27.40
N ASP A 90 4.10 11.64 -27.64
CA ASP A 90 5.29 10.83 -27.41
C ASP A 90 6.08 11.36 -26.22
N VAL A 91 6.10 10.57 -25.15
CA VAL A 91 6.82 10.80 -23.90
C VAL A 91 7.76 9.64 -23.60
N SER A 92 8.12 8.84 -24.61
CA SER A 92 8.98 7.68 -24.43
C SER A 92 10.40 8.07 -24.03
N ARG A 93 11.11 7.14 -23.37
CA ARG A 93 12.50 7.34 -22.93
C ARG A 93 12.65 8.59 -22.05
N ASN A 94 11.76 8.72 -21.07
CA ASN A 94 11.81 9.73 -20.01
C ASN A 94 11.99 9.02 -18.65
N ALA A 95 11.77 9.75 -17.56
CA ALA A 95 11.80 9.23 -16.19
C ALA A 95 10.42 9.32 -15.52
N LEU A 96 9.33 9.23 -16.31
CA LEU A 96 7.97 9.40 -15.79
C LEU A 96 7.66 8.36 -14.72
N SER A 97 7.20 8.84 -13.55
CA SER A 97 6.76 7.97 -12.45
C SER A 97 5.28 7.62 -12.56
N ASN A 98 4.46 8.51 -13.11
CA ASN A 98 3.01 8.33 -13.29
C ASN A 98 2.55 8.93 -14.63
N LEU A 99 1.43 8.41 -15.14
CA LEU A 99 0.65 9.05 -16.21
C LEU A 99 -0.43 9.95 -15.59
N PRO A 100 -0.87 11.01 -16.28
CA PRO A 100 -1.94 11.88 -15.79
C PRO A 100 -3.28 11.12 -15.74
N GLU A 101 -4.09 11.40 -14.72
CA GLU A 101 -5.46 10.86 -14.60
C GLU A 101 -6.38 11.43 -15.69
N ASN A 102 -6.12 12.64 -16.16
CA ASN A 102 -6.90 13.27 -17.22
C ASN A 102 -6.13 13.21 -18.54
N LEU A 103 -6.38 12.18 -19.33
CA LEU A 103 -5.85 12.09 -20.69
C LEU A 103 -6.59 13.08 -21.63
N PRO A 104 -5.91 13.63 -22.65
CA PRO A 104 -6.55 14.49 -23.65
C PRO A 104 -7.74 13.80 -24.33
N ALA A 105 -8.87 14.49 -24.46
CA ALA A 105 -10.10 13.93 -25.02
C ALA A 105 -9.93 13.42 -26.47
N ALA A 106 -9.14 14.13 -27.28
CA ALA A 106 -8.86 13.75 -28.67
C ALA A 106 -7.72 12.74 -28.83
N LEU A 107 -7.15 12.20 -27.74
CA LEU A 107 -5.97 11.35 -27.79
C LEU A 107 -6.24 10.06 -28.58
N GLN A 108 -5.40 9.80 -29.58
CA GLN A 108 -5.46 8.59 -30.40
C GLN A 108 -4.29 7.66 -30.10
N ILE A 109 -3.09 8.21 -29.91
CA ILE A 109 -1.88 7.43 -29.66
C ILE A 109 -1.06 8.12 -28.56
N MET A 110 -0.70 7.34 -27.54
CA MET A 110 0.30 7.73 -26.55
C MET A 110 1.45 6.73 -26.56
N GLN A 111 2.66 7.23 -26.70
CA GLN A 111 3.89 6.46 -26.63
C GLN A 111 4.61 6.83 -25.32
N ALA A 112 4.56 5.93 -24.33
CA ALA A 112 5.11 6.12 -22.99
C ALA A 112 6.09 4.98 -22.60
N SER A 113 6.65 4.30 -23.59
CA SER A 113 7.64 3.24 -23.36
C SER A 113 8.93 3.75 -22.73
N ARG A 114 9.65 2.88 -22.01
CA ARG A 114 10.94 3.19 -21.40
C ARG A 114 10.85 4.37 -20.42
N ASN A 115 9.92 4.29 -19.48
CA ASN A 115 9.76 5.21 -18.35
C ASN A 115 9.97 4.45 -17.03
N ARG A 116 9.50 5.00 -15.91
CA ARG A 116 9.55 4.40 -14.57
C ARG A 116 8.14 4.19 -14.01
N LEU A 117 7.17 3.91 -14.89
CA LEU A 117 5.78 3.69 -14.51
C LEU A 117 5.65 2.36 -13.74
N VAL A 118 5.09 2.41 -12.54
CA VAL A 118 4.82 1.22 -11.71
C VAL A 118 3.36 0.79 -11.81
N ARG A 119 2.45 1.72 -12.08
CA ARG A 119 1.02 1.47 -12.25
C ARG A 119 0.41 2.38 -13.32
N LEU A 120 -0.78 2.01 -13.78
CA LEU A 120 -1.62 2.82 -14.66
C LEU A 120 -2.57 3.72 -13.84
N PRO A 121 -3.08 4.83 -14.40
CA PRO A 121 -4.03 5.69 -13.71
C PRO A 121 -5.41 5.01 -13.58
N GLU A 122 -6.10 5.21 -12.45
CA GLU A 122 -7.38 4.54 -12.13
C GLU A 122 -8.54 4.97 -13.05
N SER A 123 -8.42 6.17 -13.60
CA SER A 123 -9.32 6.71 -14.63
C SER A 123 -9.24 5.98 -15.98
N LEU A 124 -8.16 5.24 -16.25
CA LEU A 124 -7.87 4.68 -17.57
C LEU A 124 -8.96 3.75 -18.13
N PRO A 125 -9.55 2.80 -17.36
CA PRO A 125 -10.59 1.90 -17.86
C PRO A 125 -11.86 2.64 -18.29
N HIS A 126 -12.09 3.82 -17.69
CA HIS A 126 -13.25 4.67 -17.94
C HIS A 126 -13.00 5.71 -19.04
N PHE A 127 -11.75 5.90 -19.47
CA PHE A 127 -11.42 6.84 -20.52
C PHE A 127 -12.13 6.48 -21.84
N ARG A 128 -12.67 7.50 -22.51
CA ARG A 128 -13.33 7.40 -23.81
C ARG A 128 -12.76 8.49 -24.71
N GLY A 129 -11.95 8.09 -25.69
CA GLY A 129 -11.43 9.03 -26.68
C GLY A 129 -12.52 9.48 -27.66
N GLU A 130 -12.45 10.73 -28.11
CA GLU A 130 -13.32 11.29 -29.15
C GLU A 130 -12.97 10.78 -30.57
N GLY A 131 -11.87 10.03 -30.69
CA GLY A 131 -11.39 9.51 -31.95
C GLY A 131 -12.26 8.41 -32.57
N PRO A 132 -12.10 8.14 -33.89
CA PRO A 132 -12.87 7.12 -34.60
C PRO A 132 -12.43 5.67 -34.27
N ARG A 133 -11.35 5.52 -33.50
CA ARG A 133 -10.72 4.24 -33.14
C ARG A 133 -10.40 4.28 -31.64
N PRO A 134 -10.32 3.12 -30.98
CA PRO A 134 -9.86 3.06 -29.60
C PRO A 134 -8.46 3.66 -29.48
N THR A 135 -8.26 4.48 -28.46
CA THR A 135 -6.97 5.10 -28.15
C THR A 135 -5.95 4.02 -27.83
N ARG A 136 -4.74 4.13 -28.41
CA ARG A 136 -3.65 3.17 -28.23
C ARG A 136 -2.59 3.75 -27.32
N ILE A 137 -2.25 3.05 -26.24
CA ILE A 137 -1.27 3.50 -25.25
C ILE A 137 -0.17 2.44 -25.17
N ILE A 138 1.03 2.79 -25.61
CA ILE A 138 2.18 1.90 -25.63
C ILE A 138 3.05 2.22 -24.41
N VAL A 139 3.20 1.26 -23.51
CA VAL A 139 3.89 1.42 -22.22
C VAL A 139 5.00 0.38 -22.03
N GLU A 140 5.58 -0.12 -23.12
CA GLU A 140 6.61 -1.16 -23.10
C GLU A 140 7.84 -0.74 -22.28
N HIS A 141 8.50 -1.70 -21.64
CA HIS A 141 9.71 -1.47 -20.85
C HIS A 141 9.52 -0.46 -19.70
N ASN A 142 8.44 -0.64 -18.93
CA ASN A 142 8.19 0.03 -17.65
C ASN A 142 8.16 -1.01 -16.53
N PRO A 143 8.56 -0.66 -15.29
CA PRO A 143 8.57 -1.56 -14.15
C PRO A 143 7.17 -1.68 -13.52
N PHE A 144 6.16 -2.10 -14.30
CA PHE A 144 4.78 -2.26 -13.80
C PHE A 144 4.68 -3.37 -12.76
N SER A 145 3.83 -3.15 -11.75
CA SER A 145 3.44 -4.22 -10.82
C SER A 145 2.68 -5.32 -11.55
N GLU A 146 2.83 -6.55 -11.06
CA GLU A 146 2.11 -7.71 -11.60
C GLU A 146 0.59 -7.49 -11.58
N ARG A 147 0.07 -6.92 -10.49
CA ARG A 147 -1.34 -6.55 -10.32
C ARG A 147 -1.83 -5.65 -11.47
N THR A 148 -1.06 -4.60 -11.81
CA THR A 148 -1.43 -3.67 -12.87
C THR A 148 -1.57 -4.39 -14.21
N ILE A 149 -0.58 -5.22 -14.55
CA ILE A 149 -0.55 -5.96 -15.82
C ILE A 149 -1.74 -6.93 -15.88
N GLN A 150 -1.93 -7.76 -14.85
CA GLN A 150 -3.00 -8.76 -14.81
C GLN A 150 -4.39 -8.11 -14.86
N ASN A 151 -4.63 -7.05 -14.09
CA ASN A 151 -5.94 -6.39 -14.06
C ASN A 151 -6.24 -5.66 -15.37
N MET A 152 -5.26 -4.97 -15.97
CA MET A 152 -5.45 -4.35 -17.28
C MET A 152 -5.74 -5.40 -18.37
N GLN A 153 -5.04 -6.54 -18.35
CA GLN A 153 -5.30 -7.64 -19.29
C GLN A 153 -6.69 -8.24 -19.13
N ARG A 154 -7.15 -8.47 -17.88
CA ARG A 154 -8.51 -8.94 -17.59
C ARG A 154 -9.56 -7.96 -18.09
N LEU A 155 -9.34 -6.66 -17.88
CA LEU A 155 -10.21 -5.60 -18.40
C LEU A 155 -10.29 -5.63 -19.92
N MET A 156 -9.14 -5.60 -20.61
CA MET A 156 -9.07 -5.62 -22.08
C MET A 156 -9.65 -6.88 -22.72
N SER A 157 -9.61 -8.01 -22.01
CA SER A 157 -10.17 -9.29 -22.48
C SER A 157 -11.69 -9.40 -22.26
N SER A 158 -12.29 -8.49 -21.49
CA SER A 158 -13.72 -8.51 -21.20
C SER A 158 -14.54 -8.02 -22.40
N ALA A 159 -15.63 -8.73 -22.70
CA ALA A 159 -16.45 -8.47 -23.90
C ALA A 159 -17.12 -7.08 -23.94
N GLY A 160 -17.18 -6.37 -22.81
CA GLY A 160 -17.77 -5.04 -22.68
C GLY A 160 -16.76 -3.90 -22.55
N TYR A 161 -15.46 -4.18 -22.67
CA TYR A 161 -14.44 -3.15 -22.51
C TYR A 161 -14.48 -2.15 -23.66
N GLN A 162 -14.56 -0.87 -23.31
CA GLN A 162 -14.60 0.27 -24.24
C GLN A 162 -13.51 1.31 -23.95
N GLY A 163 -12.55 0.97 -23.10
CA GLY A 163 -11.42 1.83 -22.79
C GLY A 163 -10.29 1.74 -23.83
N PRO A 164 -9.13 2.36 -23.54
CA PRO A 164 -7.97 2.34 -24.43
C PRO A 164 -7.31 0.97 -24.55
N GLU A 165 -6.71 0.69 -25.72
CA GLU A 165 -5.83 -0.46 -25.93
C GLU A 165 -4.45 -0.19 -25.32
N VAL A 166 -4.07 -0.92 -24.26
CA VAL A 166 -2.77 -0.77 -23.59
C VAL A 166 -1.81 -1.88 -24.02
N PHE A 167 -0.62 -1.50 -24.48
CA PHE A 167 0.41 -2.42 -24.98
C PHE A 167 1.59 -2.49 -24.00
N PHE A 168 1.77 -3.67 -23.40
CA PHE A 168 2.91 -4.05 -22.57
C PHE A 168 3.99 -4.77 -23.40
N ALA A 169 5.20 -4.94 -22.86
CA ALA A 169 6.29 -5.55 -23.61
C ALA A 169 6.09 -7.07 -23.79
N MET A 170 6.56 -7.61 -24.92
CA MET A 170 6.60 -9.05 -25.17
C MET A 170 7.50 -9.76 -24.13
N GLY A 171 6.89 -10.32 -23.10
CA GLY A 171 7.57 -10.97 -21.97
C GLY A 171 6.90 -10.71 -20.62
N ASP A 172 6.16 -9.60 -20.51
CA ASP A 172 5.37 -9.24 -19.32
C ASP A 172 4.17 -10.19 -19.10
N PHE A 173 3.94 -11.12 -20.04
CA PHE A 173 2.81 -12.04 -20.11
C PHE A 173 3.07 -13.40 -19.44
N SER A 174 4.25 -13.63 -18.85
CA SER A 174 4.61 -14.90 -18.21
C SER A 174 5.45 -14.65 -16.96
N THR A 175 4.84 -14.01 -15.96
CA THR A 175 5.42 -13.84 -14.62
C THR A 175 5.38 -15.18 -13.87
N VAL A 176 6.25 -16.11 -14.22
CA VAL A 176 6.54 -17.23 -13.30
C VAL A 176 7.23 -16.59 -12.10
N ARG A 177 6.58 -16.62 -10.93
CA ARG A 177 7.16 -16.20 -9.65
C ARG A 177 8.38 -17.09 -9.37
N VAL A 178 9.55 -16.61 -9.73
CA VAL A 178 10.80 -17.17 -9.24
C VAL A 178 11.09 -16.42 -7.95
N THR A 179 10.72 -17.02 -6.82
CA THR A 179 11.13 -16.51 -5.51
C THR A 179 12.65 -16.51 -5.47
N ARG A 180 13.24 -15.33 -5.30
CA ARG A 180 14.69 -15.23 -5.17
C ARG A 180 15.13 -15.71 -3.78
N PRO A 181 16.39 -16.12 -3.63
CA PRO A 181 16.98 -16.45 -2.33
C PRO A 181 16.77 -15.32 -1.30
N LEU A 182 16.51 -15.67 -0.04
CA LEU A 182 16.19 -14.70 1.02
C LEU A 182 17.25 -13.61 1.18
N HIS A 183 18.54 -14.00 1.13
CA HIS A 183 19.65 -13.06 1.24
C HIS A 183 19.68 -12.01 0.10
N GLN A 184 19.10 -12.32 -1.07
CA GLN A 184 18.96 -11.35 -2.18
C GLN A 184 17.74 -10.44 -1.99
N ALA A 185 16.65 -10.96 -1.42
CA ALA A 185 15.47 -10.17 -1.08
C ALA A 185 15.81 -9.10 -0.05
N VAL A 186 16.45 -9.50 1.04
CA VAL A 186 16.86 -8.61 2.14
C VAL A 186 17.87 -7.54 1.70
N ARG A 187 18.77 -7.87 0.77
CA ARG A 187 19.76 -6.92 0.24
C ARG A 187 19.13 -5.69 -0.40
N TRP A 188 17.91 -5.81 -0.93
CA TRP A 188 17.23 -4.65 -1.48
C TRP A 188 16.80 -3.66 -0.39
N TRP A 189 16.38 -4.16 0.77
CA TRP A 189 15.93 -3.37 1.92
C TRP A 189 17.11 -2.75 2.67
N LEU A 190 18.15 -3.52 2.95
CA LEU A 190 19.29 -3.08 3.77
C LEU A 190 20.37 -2.41 2.90
N THR A 191 20.55 -1.09 3.04
CA THR A 191 21.48 -0.29 2.21
C THR A 191 22.96 -0.46 2.55
N ASN A 192 23.30 -0.87 3.78
CA ASN A 192 24.68 -0.97 4.27
C ASN A 192 24.98 -2.35 4.88
N LEU A 193 24.84 -3.42 4.08
CA LEU A 193 25.19 -4.76 4.56
C LEU A 193 26.68 -5.03 4.43
N GLU A 194 27.28 -5.48 5.52
CA GLU A 194 28.59 -6.11 5.47
C GLU A 194 28.47 -7.55 4.95
N GLU A 195 29.59 -8.15 4.54
CA GLU A 195 29.59 -9.52 4.03
C GLU A 195 29.19 -10.54 5.11
N GLU A 196 29.41 -10.21 6.38
CA GLU A 196 28.98 -10.98 7.56
C GLU A 196 27.45 -11.04 7.67
N ASP A 197 26.75 -9.91 7.53
CA ASP A 197 25.29 -9.85 7.58
C ASP A 197 24.67 -10.72 6.47
N ILE A 198 25.23 -10.65 5.25
CA ILE A 198 24.74 -11.46 4.12
C ILE A 198 24.91 -12.96 4.42
N ASN A 199 26.02 -13.35 5.05
CA ASN A 199 26.25 -14.75 5.42
C ASN A 199 25.28 -15.20 6.52
N GLN A 200 24.92 -14.32 7.44
CA GLN A 200 23.88 -14.59 8.44
C GLN A 200 22.51 -14.83 7.77
N TRP A 201 22.09 -13.97 6.85
CA TRP A 201 20.83 -14.15 6.10
C TRP A 201 20.83 -15.36 5.17
N ARG A 202 21.99 -15.80 4.69
CA ARG A 202 22.14 -17.09 3.99
C ARG A 202 21.95 -18.28 4.93
N ALA A 203 22.40 -18.18 6.18
CA ALA A 203 22.16 -19.22 7.17
C ALA A 203 20.66 -19.33 7.50
N PHE A 204 19.96 -18.20 7.60
CA PHE A 204 18.51 -18.17 7.82
C PHE A 204 17.71 -18.77 6.66
N GLU A 205 18.28 -18.85 5.46
CA GLU A 205 17.65 -19.49 4.30
C GLU A 205 17.42 -21.00 4.49
N ALA A 206 18.16 -21.64 5.41
CA ALA A 206 17.98 -23.04 5.77
C ALA A 206 16.81 -23.28 6.73
N GLU A 207 16.26 -22.23 7.35
CA GLU A 207 15.13 -22.31 8.27
C GLU A 207 13.82 -22.59 7.49
N ALA A 208 12.86 -23.26 8.15
CA ALA A 208 11.56 -23.50 7.55
C ALA A 208 10.87 -22.17 7.23
N ASN A 209 10.08 -22.13 6.15
CA ASN A 209 9.30 -20.97 5.72
C ASN A 209 10.10 -19.73 5.26
N ALA A 210 11.44 -19.78 5.25
CA ALA A 210 12.29 -18.68 4.79
C ALA A 210 11.99 -18.24 3.33
N ALA A 211 11.64 -19.20 2.46
CA ALA A 211 11.27 -18.91 1.07
C ALA A 211 9.95 -18.11 0.96
N ALA A 212 8.98 -18.39 1.83
CA ALA A 212 7.72 -17.63 1.88
C ALA A 212 7.97 -16.19 2.35
N PHE A 213 8.82 -16.02 3.37
CA PHE A 213 9.25 -14.69 3.81
C PHE A 213 10.02 -13.91 2.73
N SER A 214 10.87 -14.59 1.94
CA SER A 214 11.53 -13.97 0.78
C SER A 214 10.52 -13.43 -0.23
N GLY A 215 9.50 -14.23 -0.59
CA GLY A 215 8.42 -13.81 -1.48
C GLY A 215 7.60 -12.65 -0.91
N PHE A 216 7.33 -12.65 0.39
CA PHE A 216 6.67 -11.55 1.09
C PHE A 216 7.46 -10.24 0.97
N LEU A 217 8.79 -10.27 1.20
CA LEU A 217 9.64 -9.07 1.08
C LEU A 217 9.69 -8.51 -0.34
N ASP A 218 9.65 -9.38 -1.35
CA ASP A 218 9.60 -8.97 -2.75
C ASP A 218 8.27 -8.29 -3.06
N TYR A 219 7.15 -8.89 -2.64
CA TYR A 219 5.83 -8.30 -2.84
C TYR A 219 5.68 -6.97 -2.10
N LEU A 220 6.13 -6.92 -0.83
CA LEU A 220 6.12 -5.69 -0.04
C LEU A 220 6.92 -4.58 -0.73
N GLY A 221 8.00 -4.90 -1.44
CA GLY A 221 8.84 -3.93 -2.16
C GLY A 221 8.38 -3.58 -3.58
N ASP A 222 7.35 -4.25 -4.11
CA ASP A 222 6.94 -4.10 -5.52
C ASP A 222 6.02 -2.90 -5.77
N THR A 223 5.60 -2.20 -4.72
CA THR A 223 4.71 -1.02 -4.87
C THR A 223 5.49 0.28 -5.03
N GLN A 224 4.84 1.34 -5.51
CA GLN A 224 5.49 2.64 -5.72
C GLN A 224 5.88 3.27 -4.39
N ASN A 225 4.98 3.18 -3.41
CA ASN A 225 5.10 3.81 -2.11
C ASN A 225 6.14 3.12 -1.20
N THR A 226 6.23 1.80 -1.24
CA THR A 226 7.19 1.06 -0.41
C THR A 226 8.65 1.24 -0.85
N ARG A 227 8.87 1.84 -2.02
CA ARG A 227 10.20 2.29 -2.49
C ARG A 227 10.64 3.61 -1.86
N HIS A 228 9.80 4.25 -1.04
CA HIS A 228 10.16 5.47 -0.32
C HIS A 228 11.27 5.20 0.71
N PRO A 229 12.29 6.07 0.84
CA PRO A 229 13.41 5.89 1.76
C PRO A 229 12.98 5.65 3.22
N ASP A 230 12.01 6.41 3.71
CA ASP A 230 11.59 6.35 5.12
C ASP A 230 10.93 5.00 5.47
N PHE A 231 10.05 4.50 4.59
CA PHE A 231 9.45 3.17 4.77
C PHE A 231 10.51 2.07 4.69
N LYS A 232 11.45 2.22 3.75
CA LYS A 232 12.58 1.31 3.62
C LYS A 232 13.46 1.29 4.88
N GLU A 233 13.69 2.43 5.52
CA GLU A 233 14.43 2.53 6.78
C GLU A 233 13.69 1.82 7.92
N GLN A 234 12.37 1.99 8.03
CA GLN A 234 11.55 1.28 9.01
C GLN A 234 11.63 -0.24 8.85
N VAL A 235 11.43 -0.73 7.61
CA VAL A 235 11.54 -2.17 7.32
C VAL A 235 12.98 -2.66 7.56
N SER A 236 13.98 -1.84 7.27
CA SER A 236 15.39 -2.17 7.54
C SER A 236 15.66 -2.37 9.02
N ALA A 237 15.21 -1.44 9.87
CA ALA A 237 15.35 -1.55 11.32
C ALA A 237 14.66 -2.81 11.86
N TRP A 238 13.47 -3.12 11.34
CA TRP A 238 12.75 -4.33 11.70
C TRP A 238 13.48 -5.62 11.27
N LEU A 239 14.04 -5.65 10.05
CA LEU A 239 14.84 -6.78 9.59
C LEU A 239 16.08 -7.01 10.47
N MET A 240 16.76 -5.94 10.91
CA MET A 240 17.88 -6.06 11.84
C MET A 240 17.43 -6.67 13.18
N ARG A 241 16.24 -6.30 13.67
CA ARG A 241 15.65 -6.92 14.87
C ARG A 241 15.41 -8.43 14.69
N LEU A 242 14.93 -8.86 13.51
CA LEU A 242 14.76 -10.29 13.19
C LEU A 242 16.11 -11.03 13.09
N ALA A 243 17.17 -10.36 12.67
CA ALA A 243 18.49 -10.98 12.58
C ALA A 243 19.02 -11.35 13.98
N ASP A 244 18.81 -10.47 14.97
CA ASP A 244 19.23 -10.68 16.36
C ASP A 244 18.32 -11.63 17.14
N ASP A 245 17.08 -11.81 16.69
CA ASP A 245 16.02 -12.51 17.45
C ASP A 245 15.47 -13.72 16.72
N SER A 246 15.99 -14.91 17.07
CA SER A 246 15.58 -16.15 16.40
C SER A 246 14.12 -16.52 16.60
N ALA A 247 13.54 -16.24 17.77
CA ALA A 247 12.15 -16.60 18.06
C ALA A 247 11.16 -15.66 17.35
N LEU A 248 11.47 -14.36 17.30
CA LEU A 248 10.69 -13.41 16.50
C LEU A 248 10.79 -13.71 14.99
N ARG A 249 11.99 -14.07 14.52
CA ARG A 249 12.20 -14.45 13.11
C ARG A 249 11.41 -15.69 12.72
N GLU A 250 11.43 -16.74 13.54
CA GLU A 250 10.64 -17.95 13.31
C GLU A 250 9.15 -17.63 13.20
N THR A 251 8.63 -16.80 14.12
CA THR A 251 7.23 -16.35 14.11
C THR A 251 6.90 -15.56 12.85
N ALA A 252 7.77 -14.62 12.44
CA ALA A 252 7.59 -13.84 11.21
C ALA A 252 7.57 -14.75 9.96
N PHE A 253 8.40 -15.79 9.91
CA PHE A 253 8.41 -16.73 8.79
C PHE A 253 7.13 -17.56 8.72
N ILE A 254 6.55 -17.96 9.86
CA ILE A 254 5.26 -18.64 9.93
C ILE A 254 4.14 -17.73 9.40
N ILE A 255 4.09 -16.47 9.86
CA ILE A 255 3.09 -15.49 9.38
C ILE A 255 3.19 -15.29 7.87
N ALA A 256 4.41 -15.20 7.32
CA ALA A 256 4.60 -15.09 5.87
C ALA A 256 4.12 -16.33 5.10
N MET A 257 4.32 -17.53 5.66
CA MET A 257 3.81 -18.76 5.06
C MET A 257 2.28 -18.79 5.05
N ASP A 258 1.63 -18.44 6.17
CA ASP A 258 0.17 -18.39 6.28
C ASP A 258 -0.43 -17.36 5.31
N ALA A 259 0.24 -16.22 5.12
CA ALA A 259 -0.14 -15.23 4.13
C ALA A 259 -0.01 -15.75 2.68
N THR A 260 1.02 -16.54 2.39
CA THR A 260 1.23 -17.15 1.07
C THR A 260 0.18 -18.22 0.77
N ILE A 261 -0.25 -18.98 1.78
CA ILE A 261 -1.28 -20.02 1.65
C ILE A 261 -2.68 -19.37 1.54
N SER A 262 -2.94 -18.28 2.26
CA SER A 262 -4.24 -17.61 2.34
C SER A 262 -4.43 -16.51 1.26
N CYS A 263 -4.28 -16.88 -0.01
CA CYS A 263 -4.45 -16.02 -1.19
C CYS A 263 -3.44 -14.85 -1.31
N GLU A 264 -3.09 -14.51 -2.55
CA GLU A 264 -2.04 -13.52 -2.89
C GLU A 264 -2.36 -12.07 -2.44
N ASP A 265 -3.55 -11.80 -1.94
CA ASP A 265 -4.03 -10.44 -1.61
C ASP A 265 -3.77 -10.00 -0.14
N ARG A 266 -3.10 -10.80 0.71
CA ARG A 266 -3.01 -10.54 2.16
C ARG A 266 -1.67 -9.99 2.67
N VAL A 267 -0.85 -9.37 1.82
CA VAL A 267 0.45 -8.82 2.27
C VAL A 267 0.30 -7.74 3.33
N THR A 268 -0.73 -6.89 3.25
CA THR A 268 -1.03 -5.87 4.27
C THR A 268 -1.33 -6.52 5.62
N LEU A 269 -2.19 -7.54 5.65
CA LEU A 269 -2.53 -8.28 6.87
C LEU A 269 -1.29 -8.96 7.46
N ALA A 270 -0.47 -9.60 6.62
CA ALA A 270 0.76 -10.27 7.05
C ALA A 270 1.73 -9.27 7.68
N TYR A 271 1.91 -8.11 7.06
CA TYR A 271 2.74 -7.02 7.59
C TYR A 271 2.23 -6.53 8.94
N HIS A 272 0.91 -6.33 9.08
CA HIS A 272 0.28 -5.96 10.35
C HIS A 272 0.49 -7.02 11.44
N GLN A 273 0.25 -8.30 11.13
CA GLN A 273 0.46 -9.42 12.06
C GLN A 273 1.92 -9.54 12.51
N MET A 274 2.88 -9.24 11.63
CA MET A 274 4.31 -9.20 11.97
C MET A 274 4.66 -8.05 12.92
N GLN A 275 4.02 -6.89 12.77
CA GLN A 275 4.15 -5.78 13.72
C GLN A 275 3.58 -6.16 15.09
N GLU A 276 2.39 -6.78 15.12
CA GLU A 276 1.78 -7.27 16.35
C GLU A 276 2.67 -8.33 17.03
N ALA A 277 3.21 -9.29 16.29
CA ALA A 277 4.11 -10.32 16.82
C ALA A 277 5.37 -9.74 17.47
N THR A 278 5.85 -8.59 16.99
CA THR A 278 6.98 -7.87 17.61
C THR A 278 6.62 -7.40 19.03
N LEU A 279 5.41 -6.84 19.20
CA LEU A 279 4.91 -6.43 20.52
C LEU A 279 4.63 -7.61 21.44
N VAL A 280 4.08 -8.72 20.90
CA VAL A 280 3.93 -9.97 21.67
C VAL A 280 5.28 -10.39 22.23
N HIS A 281 6.32 -10.38 21.40
CA HIS A 281 7.64 -10.82 21.82
C HIS A 281 8.26 -9.90 22.88
N ASP A 282 8.11 -8.59 22.75
CA ASP A 282 8.61 -7.64 23.75
C ASP A 282 7.84 -7.77 25.08
N ALA A 283 6.54 -8.06 25.03
CA ALA A 283 5.73 -8.39 26.20
C ALA A 283 6.17 -9.69 26.89
N GLU A 284 6.48 -10.75 26.13
CA GLU A 284 6.98 -12.02 26.67
C GLU A 284 8.32 -11.86 27.40
N ARG A 285 9.18 -10.94 26.94
CA ARG A 285 10.45 -10.62 27.61
C ARG A 285 10.29 -9.68 28.81
N GLY A 286 9.09 -9.15 29.03
CA GLY A 286 8.78 -8.27 30.16
C GLY A 286 9.17 -6.81 29.99
N ALA A 287 9.23 -6.32 28.76
CA ALA A 287 9.48 -4.91 28.49
C ALA A 287 8.44 -3.98 29.16
N PHE A 288 7.20 -4.46 29.36
CA PHE A 288 6.06 -3.64 29.77
C PHE A 288 5.63 -3.79 31.24
N ASP A 289 6.34 -4.56 32.07
CA ASP A 289 5.87 -4.92 33.43
C ASP A 289 5.62 -3.75 34.37
N SER A 290 6.48 -2.75 34.27
CA SER A 290 6.42 -1.50 35.01
C SER A 290 5.83 -0.35 34.19
N HIS A 291 5.47 -0.58 32.92
CA HIS A 291 5.10 0.43 31.93
C HIS A 291 3.78 0.08 31.24
N LEU A 292 2.76 -0.29 32.02
CA LEU A 292 1.43 -0.63 31.50
C LEU A 292 0.80 0.50 30.66
N ALA A 293 1.09 1.75 31.00
CA ALA A 293 0.62 2.89 30.21
C ALA A 293 1.17 2.88 28.77
N GLU A 294 2.45 2.51 28.59
CA GLU A 294 3.08 2.40 27.27
C GLU A 294 2.47 1.24 26.46
N LEU A 295 2.20 0.10 27.12
CA LEU A 295 1.52 -1.03 26.48
C LEU A 295 0.10 -0.67 26.04
N ILE A 296 -0.66 0.05 26.87
CA ILE A 296 -2.03 0.49 26.52
C ILE A 296 -1.98 1.43 25.33
N MET A 297 -1.04 2.38 25.29
CA MET A 297 -0.89 3.27 24.15
C MET A 297 -0.46 2.53 22.88
N ALA A 298 0.46 1.56 22.98
CA ALA A 298 0.83 0.68 21.87
C ALA A 298 -0.39 -0.13 21.38
N GLY A 299 -1.19 -0.68 22.30
CA GLY A 299 -2.42 -1.40 21.97
C GLY A 299 -3.44 -0.51 21.25
N ARG A 300 -3.62 0.74 21.67
CA ARG A 300 -4.47 1.72 20.95
C ARG A 300 -3.98 1.96 19.53
N GLU A 301 -2.67 2.12 19.35
CA GLU A 301 -2.08 2.29 18.03
C GLU A 301 -2.33 1.06 17.14
N ILE A 302 -2.06 -0.15 17.65
CA ILE A 302 -2.34 -1.41 16.92
C ILE A 302 -3.82 -1.54 16.56
N PHE A 303 -4.73 -1.24 17.49
CA PHE A 303 -6.17 -1.24 17.22
C PHE A 303 -6.54 -0.29 16.07
N ARG A 304 -6.00 0.93 16.06
CA ARG A 304 -6.22 1.90 14.96
C ARG A 304 -5.67 1.35 13.64
N LEU A 305 -4.50 0.72 13.65
CA LEU A 305 -3.90 0.10 12.45
C LEU A 305 -4.75 -1.07 11.93
N GLU A 306 -5.35 -1.89 12.80
CA GLU A 306 -6.28 -2.95 12.41
C GLU A 306 -7.53 -2.37 11.72
N GLN A 307 -8.07 -1.25 12.23
CA GLN A 307 -9.18 -0.57 11.56
C GLN A 307 -8.77 0.00 10.20
N ILE A 308 -7.55 0.54 10.07
CA ILE A 308 -7.00 1.04 8.80
C ILE A 308 -6.81 -0.10 7.79
N GLU A 309 -6.36 -1.28 8.23
CA GLU A 309 -6.26 -2.48 7.38
C GLU A 309 -7.61 -2.87 6.79
N SER A 310 -8.65 -2.92 7.63
CA SER A 310 -10.02 -3.22 7.20
C SER A 310 -10.55 -2.19 6.18
N LEU A 311 -10.28 -0.90 6.41
CA LEU A 311 -10.63 0.18 5.48
C LEU A 311 -9.89 0.08 4.14
N ALA A 312 -8.58 -0.22 4.18
CA ALA A 312 -7.78 -0.41 2.99
C ALA A 312 -8.31 -1.58 2.14
N ARG A 313 -8.66 -2.70 2.79
CA ARG A 313 -9.28 -3.86 2.15
C ARG A 313 -10.66 -3.57 1.56
N GLU A 314 -11.44 -2.68 2.18
CA GLU A 314 -12.72 -2.25 1.60
C GLU A 314 -12.49 -1.37 0.35
N LYS A 315 -11.54 -0.44 0.45
CA LYS A 315 -11.26 0.55 -0.59
C LYS A 315 -10.61 -0.07 -1.83
N VAL A 316 -9.64 -0.98 -1.66
CA VAL A 316 -8.90 -1.60 -2.77
C VAL A 316 -9.81 -2.39 -3.72
N LYS A 317 -10.96 -2.89 -3.25
CA LYS A 317 -11.98 -3.56 -4.08
C LYS A 317 -12.58 -2.65 -5.15
N ARG A 318 -12.46 -1.32 -4.98
CA ARG A 318 -12.96 -0.29 -5.91
C ARG A 318 -11.86 0.24 -6.83
N LEU A 319 -10.63 -0.24 -6.69
CA LEU A 319 -9.44 0.22 -7.41
C LEU A 319 -8.89 -0.90 -8.31
N PHE A 320 -8.43 -0.54 -9.50
CA PHE A 320 -7.94 -1.49 -10.51
C PHE A 320 -6.44 -1.74 -10.40
N PHE A 321 -5.64 -0.71 -10.15
CA PHE A 321 -4.18 -0.75 -10.30
C PHE A 321 -3.43 -0.49 -9.00
N ILE A 322 -4.08 0.14 -8.03
CA ILE A 322 -3.50 0.39 -6.71
C ILE A 322 -3.55 -0.89 -5.86
N ASP A 323 -2.45 -1.16 -5.18
CA ASP A 323 -2.29 -2.29 -4.25
C ASP A 323 -2.84 -1.95 -2.85
N GLU A 324 -3.32 -2.97 -2.13
CA GLU A 324 -3.92 -2.79 -0.80
C GLU A 324 -2.93 -2.15 0.19
N ILE A 325 -1.65 -2.54 0.10
CA ILE A 325 -0.61 -1.97 0.96
C ILE A 325 -0.39 -0.48 0.67
N GLU A 326 -0.55 -0.01 -0.57
CA GLU A 326 -0.44 1.42 -0.87
C GLU A 326 -1.59 2.20 -0.26
N VAL A 327 -2.81 1.64 -0.27
CA VAL A 327 -3.98 2.25 0.38
C VAL A 327 -3.79 2.27 1.89
N TYR A 328 -3.33 1.16 2.48
CA TYR A 328 -3.03 1.06 3.91
C TYR A 328 -2.00 2.09 4.36
N LEU A 329 -0.84 2.14 3.68
CA LEU A 329 0.23 3.12 3.97
C LEU A 329 -0.25 4.56 3.73
N GLY A 330 -1.10 4.76 2.72
CA GLY A 330 -1.74 6.04 2.45
C GLY A 330 -2.60 6.52 3.63
N PHE A 331 -3.53 5.70 4.11
CA PHE A 331 -4.34 6.01 5.29
C PHE A 331 -3.47 6.19 6.54
N GLN A 332 -2.52 5.27 6.78
CA GLN A 332 -1.63 5.32 7.94
C GLN A 332 -0.84 6.64 7.98
N ASN A 333 -0.29 7.08 6.85
CA ASN A 333 0.49 8.32 6.81
C ASN A 333 -0.39 9.57 6.90
N GLN A 334 -1.51 9.62 6.16
CA GLN A 334 -2.39 10.79 6.12
C GLN A 334 -3.16 11.00 7.43
N LEU A 335 -3.51 9.91 8.14
CA LEU A 335 -4.21 9.96 9.42
C LEU A 335 -3.26 9.97 10.64
N ARG A 336 -1.94 9.98 10.42
CA ARG A 336 -0.93 9.88 11.49
C ARG A 336 -1.13 10.92 12.59
N GLU A 337 -1.25 12.19 12.23
CA GLU A 337 -1.42 13.28 13.21
C GLU A 337 -2.79 13.23 13.86
N SER A 338 -3.84 12.97 13.08
CA SER A 338 -5.22 12.97 13.58
C SER A 338 -5.53 11.79 14.51
N LEU A 339 -4.90 10.64 14.26
CA LEU A 339 -5.03 9.42 15.05
C LEU A 339 -3.84 9.17 15.99
N SER A 340 -2.94 10.14 16.17
CA SER A 340 -1.77 10.05 17.06
C SER A 340 -0.97 8.75 16.90
N LEU A 341 -0.62 8.36 15.66
CA LEU A 341 0.18 7.17 15.37
C LEU A 341 1.68 7.49 15.58
N THR A 342 2.22 7.06 16.72
CA THR A 342 3.55 7.49 17.22
C THR A 342 4.70 6.55 16.88
N THR A 343 4.41 5.30 16.53
CA THR A 343 5.43 4.27 16.28
C THR A 343 6.09 4.45 14.89
N MET A 344 5.57 5.34 14.05
CA MET A 344 6.01 5.55 12.68
C MET A 344 6.98 6.74 12.55
N THR A 345 7.98 6.60 11.67
CA THR A 345 8.99 7.63 11.39
C THR A 345 8.39 8.91 10.79
N GLN A 346 9.14 10.01 10.92
CA GLN A 346 8.71 11.39 10.63
C GLN A 346 8.27 11.62 9.18
N ASP A 347 7.42 12.64 9.02
CA ASP A 347 6.94 13.29 7.79
C ASP A 347 7.30 12.64 6.44
N MET A 348 6.60 11.56 6.07
CA MET A 348 6.57 11.08 4.69
C MET A 348 5.73 12.05 3.84
N ARG A 349 6.29 13.25 3.59
CA ARG A 349 5.65 14.29 2.78
C ARG A 349 5.45 13.75 1.36
N PHE A 350 4.26 13.97 0.81
CA PHE A 350 3.85 13.65 -0.56
C PHE A 350 3.50 12.18 -0.86
N TYR A 351 2.86 11.49 0.09
CA TYR A 351 2.01 10.33 -0.24
C TYR A 351 0.69 10.80 -0.85
N ASN A 352 0.73 11.29 -2.08
CA ASN A 352 -0.48 11.37 -2.90
C ASN A 352 -0.75 9.98 -3.46
N VAL A 353 -1.34 9.11 -2.63
CA VAL A 353 -1.92 7.87 -3.14
C VAL A 353 -3.14 8.27 -3.94
N SER A 354 -2.96 8.40 -5.26
CA SER A 354 -4.07 8.45 -6.23
C SER A 354 -5.10 7.42 -5.76
N GLY A 355 -6.35 7.83 -5.49
CA GLY A 355 -7.40 6.93 -5.03
C GLY A 355 -7.90 7.12 -3.58
N ILE A 356 -7.15 7.78 -2.69
CA ILE A 356 -7.68 8.23 -1.38
C ILE A 356 -8.09 9.70 -1.51
N THR A 357 -9.37 9.99 -1.27
CA THR A 357 -9.93 11.34 -1.30
C THR A 357 -10.00 11.95 0.09
N GLU A 358 -10.13 13.28 0.18
CA GLU A 358 -10.33 13.99 1.44
C GLU A 358 -11.57 13.46 2.20
N SER A 359 -12.65 13.16 1.48
CA SER A 359 -13.85 12.55 2.07
C SER A 359 -13.60 11.14 2.62
N ASP A 360 -12.71 10.35 2.01
CA ASP A 360 -12.35 9.03 2.55
C ASP A 360 -11.57 9.17 3.86
N LEU A 361 -10.73 10.20 3.98
CA LEU A 361 -9.95 10.49 5.19
C LEU A 361 -10.87 10.94 6.33
N ASP A 362 -11.80 11.86 6.05
CA ASP A 362 -12.78 12.34 7.04
C ASP A 362 -13.64 11.20 7.58
N GLU A 363 -14.15 10.33 6.69
CA GLU A 363 -14.95 9.17 7.07
C GLU A 363 -14.13 8.17 7.88
N ALA A 364 -12.92 7.85 7.44
CA ALA A 364 -12.01 6.93 8.12
C ALA A 364 -11.68 7.41 9.53
N GLU A 365 -11.33 8.69 9.69
CA GLU A 365 -11.01 9.29 10.99
C GLU A 365 -12.17 9.13 11.98
N ILE A 366 -13.37 9.57 11.58
CA ILE A 366 -14.55 9.52 12.44
C ILE A 366 -14.88 8.07 12.81
N ARG A 367 -14.84 7.16 11.83
CA ARG A 367 -15.14 5.74 12.04
C ARG A 367 -14.16 5.10 13.03
N ILE A 368 -12.87 5.37 12.91
CA ILE A 368 -11.85 4.82 13.80
C ILE A 368 -11.99 5.38 15.22
N LYS A 369 -12.19 6.70 15.37
CA LYS A 369 -12.38 7.33 16.70
C LYS A 369 -13.61 6.80 17.43
N ILE A 370 -14.72 6.62 16.71
CA ILE A 370 -15.94 6.01 17.26
C ILE A 370 -15.71 4.54 17.64
N ALA A 371 -15.04 3.77 16.77
CA ALA A 371 -14.74 2.37 17.03
C ALA A 371 -13.84 2.21 18.26
N GLU A 372 -12.83 3.07 18.43
CA GLU A 372 -11.96 3.01 19.60
C GLU A 372 -12.71 3.32 20.89
N ASN A 373 -13.56 4.35 20.90
CA ASN A 373 -14.35 4.68 22.10
C ASN A 373 -15.35 3.57 22.49
N ARG A 374 -15.83 2.78 21.52
CA ARG A 374 -16.84 1.74 21.76
C ARG A 374 -16.23 0.37 22.03
N ASP A 375 -15.24 -0.03 21.24
CA ASP A 375 -14.81 -1.42 21.10
C ASP A 375 -13.43 -1.69 21.71
N PHE A 376 -12.59 -0.65 21.89
CA PHE A 376 -11.20 -0.82 22.38
C PHE A 376 -11.12 -1.55 23.72
N HIS A 377 -12.04 -1.27 24.64
CA HIS A 377 -12.04 -1.90 25.96
C HIS A 377 -12.17 -3.43 25.86
N LYS A 378 -13.09 -3.92 25.04
CA LYS A 378 -13.29 -5.37 24.83
C LYS A 378 -12.14 -5.96 24.01
N TRP A 379 -11.67 -5.23 23.01
CA TRP A 379 -10.56 -5.65 22.17
C TRP A 379 -9.28 -5.84 22.99
N PHE A 380 -8.92 -4.88 23.85
CA PHE A 380 -7.71 -4.93 24.67
C PHE A 380 -7.74 -6.11 25.66
N ALA A 381 -8.92 -6.43 26.21
CA ALA A 381 -9.08 -7.58 27.10
C ALA A 381 -8.71 -8.91 26.41
N LEU A 382 -8.95 -9.03 25.10
CA LEU A 382 -8.62 -10.22 24.31
C LEU A 382 -7.24 -10.17 23.65
N TRP A 383 -6.51 -9.06 23.78
CA TRP A 383 -5.29 -8.83 23.04
C TRP A 383 -4.11 -9.67 23.55
N GLY A 384 -3.44 -10.38 22.66
CA GLY A 384 -2.40 -11.37 22.99
C GLY A 384 -1.23 -10.83 23.82
N PRO A 385 -0.58 -9.71 23.44
CA PRO A 385 0.48 -9.09 24.24
C PRO A 385 0.06 -8.78 25.69
N TRP A 386 -1.18 -8.33 25.88
CA TRP A 386 -1.72 -8.06 27.21
C TRP A 386 -1.80 -9.33 28.06
N HIS A 387 -2.21 -10.46 27.48
CA HIS A 387 -2.24 -11.75 28.19
C HIS A 387 -0.85 -12.18 28.66
N LYS A 388 0.19 -11.98 27.83
CA LYS A 388 1.58 -12.29 28.21
C LYS A 388 2.10 -11.44 29.35
N VAL A 389 1.68 -10.18 29.43
CA VAL A 389 1.98 -9.33 30.57
C VAL A 389 1.20 -9.79 31.80
N LEU A 390 -0.09 -10.08 31.68
CA LEU A 390 -0.95 -10.58 32.76
C LEU A 390 -0.39 -11.85 33.42
N GLU A 391 0.05 -12.82 32.60
CA GLU A 391 0.71 -14.06 33.05
C GLU A 391 1.89 -13.79 34.01
N ARG A 392 2.55 -12.65 33.87
CA ARG A 392 3.78 -12.29 34.60
C ARG A 392 3.52 -11.34 35.76
N ILE A 393 2.64 -10.35 35.59
CA ILE A 393 2.36 -9.35 36.63
C ILE A 393 1.30 -9.81 37.65
N ALA A 394 0.44 -10.77 37.28
CA ALA A 394 -0.68 -11.26 38.09
C ALA A 394 -0.87 -12.78 37.89
N PRO A 395 0.13 -13.62 38.22
CA PRO A 395 0.12 -15.05 37.90
C PRO A 395 -0.94 -15.86 38.67
N GLU A 396 -1.36 -15.39 39.85
CA GLU A 396 -2.39 -16.05 40.65
C GLU A 396 -3.77 -15.81 40.04
N GLU A 397 -4.12 -14.54 39.79
CA GLU A 397 -5.38 -14.17 39.14
C GLU A 397 -5.51 -14.80 37.74
N TRP A 398 -4.41 -14.86 36.97
CA TRP A 398 -4.40 -15.54 35.67
C TRP A 398 -4.71 -17.04 35.79
N ARG A 399 -4.12 -17.73 36.77
CA ARG A 399 -4.36 -19.17 36.98
C ARG A 399 -5.80 -19.44 37.38
N GLU A 400 -6.36 -18.63 38.27
CA GLU A 400 -7.77 -18.72 38.68
C GLU A 400 -8.73 -18.51 37.51
N MET A 401 -8.43 -17.54 36.63
CA MET A 401 -9.19 -17.29 35.42
C MET A 401 -9.21 -18.47 34.47
N MET A 402 -8.04 -19.04 34.21
CA MET A 402 -7.90 -20.17 33.30
C MET A 402 -8.60 -21.42 33.88
N ALA A 403 -8.61 -21.58 35.20
CA ALA A 403 -9.41 -22.60 35.87
C ALA A 403 -10.91 -22.36 35.72
N LYS A 404 -11.40 -21.12 35.93
CA LYS A 404 -12.81 -20.75 35.69
C LYS A 404 -13.22 -20.98 34.23
N ARG A 405 -12.35 -20.63 33.29
CA ARG A 405 -12.56 -20.86 31.85
C ARG A 405 -12.69 -22.36 31.57
N ALA A 406 -11.82 -23.20 32.12
CA ALA A 406 -11.91 -24.64 31.97
C ALA A 406 -13.21 -25.19 32.59
N GLU A 407 -13.60 -24.71 33.78
CA GLU A 407 -14.85 -25.09 34.44
C GLU A 407 -16.09 -24.73 33.60
N CYS A 408 -16.15 -23.52 33.01
CA CYS A 408 -17.23 -23.12 32.12
C CYS A 408 -17.36 -24.03 30.87
N ILE A 409 -16.25 -24.60 30.39
CA ILE A 409 -16.22 -25.48 29.21
C ILE A 409 -16.56 -26.92 29.60
N GLU A 410 -16.09 -27.38 30.76
CA GLU A 410 -16.30 -28.75 31.26
C GLU A 410 -17.71 -28.94 31.84
N THR A 411 -18.35 -27.87 32.31
CA THR A 411 -19.74 -27.90 32.77
C THR A 411 -20.73 -27.95 31.60
N ASP A 412 -21.91 -28.56 31.83
CA ASP A 412 -23.01 -28.60 30.85
C ASP A 412 -23.54 -27.20 30.46
N GLU A 413 -23.05 -26.12 31.08
CA GLU A 413 -23.46 -24.74 30.81
C GLU A 413 -23.06 -24.27 29.40
N TYR A 414 -21.82 -24.56 28.95
CA TYR A 414 -21.38 -24.24 27.60
C TYR A 414 -22.25 -24.96 26.56
N GLN A 415 -22.41 -26.28 26.72
CA GLN A 415 -23.18 -27.09 25.78
C GLN A 415 -24.68 -26.76 25.82
N SER A 416 -25.22 -26.40 26.98
CA SER A 416 -26.60 -25.93 27.14
C SER A 416 -26.83 -24.60 26.42
N ARG A 417 -25.91 -23.64 26.52
CA ARG A 417 -25.97 -22.37 25.76
C ARG A 417 -25.91 -22.61 24.25
N VAL A 418 -25.04 -23.51 23.80
CA VAL A 418 -24.91 -23.88 22.38
C VAL A 418 -26.23 -24.49 21.88
N ASN A 419 -26.79 -25.45 22.62
CA ASN A 419 -28.05 -26.07 22.26
C ASN A 419 -29.21 -25.06 22.23
N ALA A 420 -29.28 -24.15 23.21
CA ALA A 420 -30.32 -23.12 23.26
C ALA A 420 -30.25 -22.14 22.07
N GLU A 421 -29.05 -21.75 21.62
CA GLU A 421 -28.87 -20.88 20.45
C GLU A 421 -29.28 -21.61 19.15
N LEU A 422 -28.88 -22.87 19.00
CA LEU A 422 -29.23 -23.69 17.84
C LEU A 422 -30.73 -23.95 17.75
N GLU A 423 -31.39 -24.18 18.89
CA GLU A 423 -32.85 -24.31 18.99
C GLU A 423 -33.55 -22.99 18.63
N ALA A 424 -33.06 -21.85 19.12
CA ALA A 424 -33.63 -20.54 18.82
C ALA A 424 -33.53 -20.15 17.33
N LEU A 425 -32.47 -20.58 16.65
CA LEU A 425 -32.24 -20.35 15.22
C LEU A 425 -32.90 -21.42 14.33
N GLY A 426 -33.40 -22.52 14.90
CA GLY A 426 -34.04 -23.60 14.17
C GLY A 426 -33.09 -24.41 13.27
N ILE A 427 -31.79 -24.40 13.59
CA ILE A 427 -30.71 -25.04 12.79
C ILE A 427 -30.04 -26.20 13.56
N ALA A 428 -30.71 -26.76 14.55
CA ALA A 428 -30.21 -27.88 15.34
C ALA A 428 -29.96 -29.13 14.46
N GLY A 429 -28.77 -29.73 14.59
CA GLY A 429 -28.35 -30.94 13.86
C GLY A 429 -27.50 -30.71 12.60
N ASP A 430 -27.17 -29.45 12.27
CA ASP A 430 -26.13 -29.13 11.28
C ASP A 430 -24.76 -29.03 11.99
N PRO A 431 -23.78 -29.92 11.67
CA PRO A 431 -22.45 -29.90 12.29
C PRO A 431 -21.70 -28.58 12.11
N ASP A 432 -21.92 -27.87 11.00
CA ASP A 432 -21.26 -26.58 10.75
C ASP A 432 -21.90 -25.46 11.58
N ALA A 433 -23.22 -25.49 11.76
CA ALA A 433 -23.94 -24.58 12.64
C ALA A 433 -23.56 -24.79 14.11
N GLU A 434 -23.47 -26.04 14.55
CA GLU A 434 -23.00 -26.42 15.89
C GLU A 434 -21.59 -25.89 16.16
N ARG A 435 -20.69 -26.03 15.19
CA ARG A 435 -19.32 -25.53 15.29
C ARG A 435 -19.27 -24.00 15.39
N MET A 436 -20.05 -23.29 14.57
CA MET A 436 -20.10 -21.83 14.59
C MET A 436 -20.72 -21.28 15.88
N ALA A 437 -21.81 -21.88 16.36
CA ALA A 437 -22.45 -21.51 17.63
C ALA A 437 -21.51 -21.75 18.82
N GLY A 438 -20.83 -22.91 18.85
CA GLY A 438 -19.80 -23.21 19.84
C GLY A 438 -18.68 -22.18 19.86
N MET A 439 -18.09 -21.86 18.70
CA MET A 439 -17.04 -20.83 18.61
C MET A 439 -17.51 -19.46 19.13
N ARG A 440 -18.72 -19.03 18.76
CA ARG A 440 -19.27 -17.75 19.21
C ARG A 440 -19.48 -17.71 20.72
N ILE A 441 -20.07 -18.75 21.31
CA ILE A 441 -20.32 -18.81 22.75
C ILE A 441 -19.01 -18.89 23.52
N MET A 442 -18.01 -19.62 23.01
CA MET A 442 -16.68 -19.63 23.60
C MET A 442 -16.07 -18.23 23.59
N GLU A 443 -16.23 -17.49 22.49
CA GLU A 443 -15.76 -16.11 22.37
C GLU A 443 -16.47 -15.18 23.36
N GLU A 444 -17.79 -15.30 23.53
CA GLU A 444 -18.57 -14.53 24.51
C GLU A 444 -18.10 -14.79 25.95
N ILE A 445 -17.89 -16.07 26.32
CA ILE A 445 -17.39 -16.45 27.64
C ILE A 445 -16.00 -15.88 27.86
N ASN A 446 -15.10 -16.05 26.88
CA ASN A 446 -13.76 -15.48 26.95
C ASN A 446 -13.85 -13.95 27.14
N GLN A 447 -14.63 -13.25 26.32
CA GLN A 447 -14.82 -11.80 26.42
C GLN A 447 -15.22 -11.38 27.84
N THR A 448 -16.18 -12.07 28.46
CA THR A 448 -16.59 -11.76 29.84
C THR A 448 -15.46 -11.98 30.84
N LEU A 449 -14.83 -13.15 30.84
CA LEU A 449 -13.78 -13.52 31.80
C LEU A 449 -12.55 -12.62 31.69
N PHE A 450 -12.09 -12.38 30.47
CA PHE A 450 -10.91 -11.54 30.22
C PHE A 450 -11.18 -10.08 30.57
N THR A 451 -12.39 -9.56 30.32
CA THR A 451 -12.76 -8.19 30.69
C THR A 451 -12.76 -7.99 32.20
N GLU A 452 -13.38 -8.92 32.95
CA GLU A 452 -13.43 -8.85 34.42
C GLU A 452 -12.03 -8.82 35.05
N ILE A 453 -11.11 -9.68 34.56
CA ILE A 453 -9.73 -9.70 35.07
C ILE A 453 -8.99 -8.43 34.71
N MET A 454 -9.11 -7.97 33.47
CA MET A 454 -8.48 -6.74 33.03
C MET A 454 -8.89 -5.57 33.93
N GLU A 455 -10.20 -5.36 34.16
CA GLU A 455 -10.70 -4.29 35.03
C GLU A 455 -10.15 -4.38 36.45
N ASN A 456 -10.14 -5.58 37.04
CA ASN A 456 -9.60 -5.81 38.38
C ASN A 456 -8.12 -5.45 38.49
N ILE A 457 -7.30 -5.85 37.52
CA ILE A 457 -5.86 -5.56 37.53
C ILE A 457 -5.59 -4.08 37.25
N LEU A 458 -6.31 -3.47 36.31
CA LEU A 458 -6.17 -2.04 36.00
C LEU A 458 -6.56 -1.15 37.18
N LEU A 459 -7.60 -1.53 37.94
CA LEU A 459 -7.98 -0.86 39.19
C LEU A 459 -6.89 -0.99 40.25
N LYS A 460 -6.33 -2.18 40.46
CA LYS A 460 -5.23 -2.40 41.43
C LYS A 460 -3.96 -1.60 41.09
N LYS A 461 -3.73 -1.29 39.82
CA LYS A 461 -2.54 -0.60 39.30
C LYS A 461 -2.77 0.89 39.03
N GLU A 462 -3.94 1.44 39.36
CA GLU A 462 -4.31 2.86 39.17
C GLU A 462 -4.24 3.35 37.71
N VAL A 463 -4.35 2.43 36.73
CA VAL A 463 -4.28 2.74 35.28
C VAL A 463 -5.63 2.54 34.56
N SER A 464 -6.71 2.33 35.31
CA SER A 464 -8.07 2.12 34.76
C SER A 464 -8.55 3.27 33.87
N SER A 465 -8.14 4.51 34.13
CA SER A 465 -8.50 5.66 33.28
C SER A 465 -7.92 5.57 31.86
N LEU A 466 -6.82 4.84 31.66
CA LEU A 466 -6.12 4.76 30.37
C LEU A 466 -6.85 3.88 29.34
N VAL A 467 -7.80 3.05 29.75
CA VAL A 467 -8.61 2.17 28.86
C VAL A 467 -10.01 2.77 28.62
N SER A 468 -10.35 3.90 29.26
CA SER A 468 -11.61 4.60 29.03
C SER A 468 -11.68 5.27 27.64
N ALA A 469 -12.85 5.84 27.31
CA ALA A 469 -13.04 6.58 26.06
C ALA A 469 -11.97 7.68 25.94
N TYR A 470 -11.25 7.67 24.84
CA TYR A 470 -10.07 8.51 24.64
C TYR A 470 -10.38 9.71 23.72
N TRP A 471 -11.20 9.49 22.69
CA TRP A 471 -11.56 10.48 21.67
C TRP A 471 -12.81 11.27 22.00
#